data_AF-A0AAU7Z1C2-F1
#
_entry.id   AF-A0AAU7Z1C2-F1
#
_cell.length_a   1.000
_cell.length_b   1.000
_cell.length_c   1.000
_cell.angle_alpha   90.00
_cell.angle_beta   90.00
_cell.angle_gamma   90.00
#
_symmetry.space_group_name_H-M   'P 1'
#
loop_
_entity.id
_entity.type
_entity.pdbx_description
1 polymer ?
#
loop_
_entity_poly.entity_id
_entity_poly.type
_entity_poly.pdbx_seq_one_letter_code
_entity_poly.pdbx_strand_id
1 'polypeptide(L)'
;MSHRLFEAKFNTKPYSVLDYKGYKFVHLNNFLGGTQDHTSSEFNPGIGLLGEEQLHWFEAQLQQHKPTFVFVHYPLIQNKATEFADYGLQPLLVKYQETIQLVVSGHRHKWIDYGRIYGPQHYVMAATRYDPNAYMLMEVDTKRATWRFLNESLVDWSTHSSKSYRAI
;
A
#
# COMPACT_ATOMS: atom_id res chain seq x y z
N MET A 1 16.38 3.41 -3.35
CA MET A 1 16.64 4.84 -3.63
C MET A 1 16.19 5.62 -2.41
N SER A 2 17.01 6.52 -1.86
CA SER A 2 16.59 7.34 -0.72
C SER A 2 15.49 8.32 -1.15
N HIS A 3 14.58 8.69 -0.24
CA HIS A 3 13.54 9.67 -0.52
C HIS A 3 14.13 11.03 -0.96
N ARG A 4 15.29 11.43 -0.41
CA ARG A 4 16.02 12.64 -0.81
C ARG A 4 16.42 12.62 -2.28
N LEU A 5 16.93 11.48 -2.78
CA LEU A 5 17.29 11.36 -4.20
C LEU A 5 16.06 11.37 -5.10
N PHE A 6 14.94 10.79 -4.65
CA PHE A 6 13.66 10.86 -5.37
C PHE A 6 13.21 12.33 -5.52
N GLU A 7 13.14 13.07 -4.42
CA GLU A 7 12.70 14.47 -4.42
C GLU A 7 13.62 15.34 -5.27
N ALA A 8 14.94 15.19 -5.12
CA ALA A 8 15.91 15.95 -5.90
C ALA A 8 15.80 15.68 -7.41
N LYS A 9 15.46 14.45 -7.81
CA LYS A 9 15.39 14.06 -9.22
C LYS A 9 14.05 14.40 -9.88
N PHE A 10 12.96 14.23 -9.14
CA PHE A 10 11.60 14.34 -9.69
C PHE A 10 10.88 15.62 -9.24
N ASN A 11 11.51 16.44 -8.40
CA ASN A 11 10.97 17.67 -7.84
C ASN A 11 9.56 17.49 -7.25
N THR A 12 9.35 16.36 -6.58
CA THR A 12 8.07 16.00 -5.98
C THR A 12 8.26 15.05 -4.80
N LYS A 13 7.33 15.09 -3.85
CA LYS A 13 7.31 14.20 -2.68
C LYS A 13 7.19 12.73 -3.13
N PRO A 14 7.72 11.76 -2.36
CA PRO A 14 7.71 10.35 -2.72
C PRO A 14 6.36 9.65 -2.51
N TYR A 15 5.28 10.40 -2.33
CA TYR A 15 3.90 9.93 -2.18
C TYR A 15 3.00 10.77 -3.07
N SER A 16 1.91 10.18 -3.56
CA SER A 16 1.05 10.83 -4.55
C SER A 16 -0.37 10.28 -4.54
N VAL A 17 -1.29 11.04 -5.14
CA VAL A 17 -2.66 10.62 -5.35
C VAL A 17 -3.04 10.83 -6.81
N LEU A 18 -3.67 9.83 -7.40
CA LEU A 18 -4.40 9.97 -8.66
C LEU A 18 -5.90 9.98 -8.36
N ASP A 19 -6.59 11.04 -8.76
CA ASP A 19 -8.04 11.12 -8.74
C ASP A 19 -8.56 10.80 -10.15
N TYR A 20 -9.36 9.75 -10.28
CA TYR A 20 -9.87 9.31 -11.57
C TYR A 20 -11.30 8.81 -11.44
N LYS A 21 -12.22 9.45 -12.17
CA LYS A 21 -13.66 9.09 -12.19
C LYS A 21 -14.29 8.96 -10.80
N GLY A 22 -13.89 9.82 -9.87
CA GLY A 22 -14.42 9.83 -8.49
C GLY A 22 -13.75 8.85 -7.53
N TYR A 23 -12.74 8.11 -7.98
CA TYR A 23 -11.92 7.22 -7.16
C TYR A 23 -10.54 7.80 -6.91
N LYS A 24 -9.96 7.47 -5.76
CA LYS A 24 -8.58 7.84 -5.43
C LYS A 24 -7.66 6.62 -5.44
N PHE A 25 -6.48 6.78 -6.01
CA PHE A 25 -5.39 5.82 -5.97
C PHE A 25 -4.20 6.48 -5.28
N VAL A 26 -4.03 6.18 -4.00
CA VAL A 26 -3.06 6.83 -3.11
C VAL A 26 -1.82 5.95 -2.97
N HIS A 27 -0.67 6.48 -3.35
CA HIS A 27 0.63 5.83 -3.15
C HIS A 27 1.33 6.47 -1.96
N LEU A 28 1.64 5.66 -0.97
CA LEU A 28 2.32 6.03 0.26
C LEU A 28 3.78 5.58 0.22
N ASN A 29 4.66 6.39 0.81
CA ASN A 29 6.05 6.05 1.06
C ASN A 29 6.25 5.72 2.53
N ASN A 30 6.49 4.44 2.84
CA ASN A 30 6.84 4.01 4.19
C ASN A 30 8.34 3.78 4.41
N PHE A 31 9.18 4.43 3.59
CA PHE A 31 10.62 4.51 3.78
C PHE A 31 11.05 5.90 4.31
N LEU A 32 10.36 6.40 5.33
CA LEU A 32 10.67 7.67 5.99
C LEU A 32 11.06 7.46 7.46
N GLY A 33 11.35 8.55 8.16
CA GLY A 33 11.62 8.56 9.60
C GLY A 33 12.96 7.95 10.02
N GLY A 34 13.15 7.85 11.34
CA GLY A 34 14.39 7.38 11.97
C GLY A 34 14.72 5.91 11.67
N THR A 35 13.72 5.08 11.35
CA THR A 35 13.94 3.66 11.03
C THR A 35 14.74 3.45 9.75
N GLN A 36 14.78 4.45 8.88
CA GLN A 36 15.50 4.42 7.60
C GLN A 36 16.78 5.25 7.60
N ASP A 37 17.13 5.88 8.72
CA ASP A 37 18.36 6.66 8.89
C ASP A 37 19.38 5.88 9.72
N HIS A 38 20.45 5.42 9.09
CA HIS A 38 21.55 4.68 9.72
C HIS A 38 22.26 5.42 10.87
N THR A 39 22.04 6.74 10.98
CA THR A 39 22.59 7.57 12.07
C THR A 39 21.63 7.74 13.24
N SER A 40 20.37 7.33 13.10
CA SER A 40 19.35 7.41 14.15
C SER A 40 19.48 6.28 15.16
N SER A 41 19.20 6.56 16.43
CA SER A 41 19.04 5.52 17.46
C SER A 41 17.84 4.60 17.21
N GLU A 42 16.89 5.01 16.36
CA GLU A 42 15.73 4.21 15.97
C GLU A 42 15.97 3.39 14.68
N PHE A 43 17.20 3.34 14.16
CA PHE A 43 17.50 2.68 12.90
C PHE A 43 17.07 1.20 12.92
N ASN A 44 16.05 0.89 12.12
CA ASN A 44 15.54 -0.45 11.92
C ASN A 44 14.88 -0.52 10.54
N PRO A 45 15.65 -0.83 9.49
CA PRO A 45 15.16 -0.76 8.12
C PRO A 45 14.02 -1.75 7.84
N GLY A 46 13.79 -2.73 8.72
CA GLY A 46 12.67 -3.67 8.64
C GLY A 46 11.31 -3.11 9.08
N ILE A 47 11.27 -1.87 9.61
CA ILE A 47 10.06 -1.18 10.06
C ILE A 47 9.82 0.09 9.21
N GLY A 48 8.62 0.17 8.63
CA GLY A 48 8.15 1.32 7.88
C GLY A 48 7.56 2.43 8.75
N LEU A 49 7.83 3.67 8.32
CA LEU A 49 7.27 4.90 8.86
C LEU A 49 6.92 5.84 7.69
N LEU A 50 5.87 6.63 7.86
CA LEU A 50 5.37 7.59 6.88
C LEU A 50 5.73 9.04 7.26
N GLY A 51 5.93 9.33 8.54
CA GLY A 51 6.14 10.68 9.04
C GLY A 51 4.86 11.52 9.09
N GLU A 52 4.87 12.53 9.95
CA GLU A 52 3.70 13.36 10.29
C GLU A 52 3.08 14.07 9.07
N GLU A 53 3.93 14.70 8.25
CA GLU A 53 3.49 15.43 7.05
C GLU A 53 2.67 14.54 6.11
N GLN A 54 3.16 13.33 5.83
CA GLN A 54 2.47 12.41 4.93
C GLN A 54 1.21 11.82 5.56
N LEU A 55 1.22 11.54 6.87
CA LEU A 55 0.03 11.03 7.56
C LEU A 55 -1.12 12.04 7.52
N HIS A 56 -0.84 13.32 7.82
CA HIS A 56 -1.84 14.38 7.70
C HIS A 56 -2.29 14.59 6.26
N TRP A 57 -1.35 14.57 5.31
CA TRP A 57 -1.68 14.63 3.89
C TRP A 57 -2.59 13.47 3.46
N PHE A 58 -2.31 12.25 3.93
CA PHE A 58 -3.10 11.06 3.61
C PHE A 58 -4.50 11.15 4.21
N GLU A 59 -4.61 11.54 5.49
CA GLU A 59 -5.90 11.76 6.14
C GLU A 59 -6.74 12.82 5.39
N ALA A 60 -6.12 13.91 4.94
CA ALA A 60 -6.80 14.92 4.12
C ALA A 60 -7.31 14.38 2.76
N GLN A 61 -6.66 13.34 2.19
CA GLN A 61 -7.21 12.64 1.03
C GLN A 61 -8.44 11.80 1.39
N LEU A 62 -8.42 11.12 2.53
CA LEU A 62 -9.51 10.26 3.00
C LEU A 62 -10.74 11.06 3.44
N GLN A 63 -10.56 12.25 4.01
CA GLN A 63 -11.64 13.18 4.39
C GLN A 63 -12.48 13.66 3.20
N GLN A 64 -12.03 13.44 1.97
CA GLN A 64 -12.84 13.71 0.78
C GLN A 64 -13.89 12.63 0.51
N HIS A 65 -13.89 11.54 1.31
CA HIS A 65 -14.87 10.46 1.27
C HIS A 65 -15.09 9.81 -0.11
N LYS A 66 -14.04 9.86 -0.96
CA LYS A 66 -14.02 9.15 -2.25
C LYS A 66 -13.53 7.71 -2.03
N PRO A 67 -14.11 6.70 -2.70
CA PRO A 67 -13.58 5.35 -2.68
C PRO A 67 -12.09 5.32 -2.99
N THR A 68 -11.28 4.78 -2.08
CA THR A 68 -9.82 4.94 -2.11
C THR A 68 -9.10 3.59 -2.13
N PHE A 69 -8.18 3.43 -3.08
CA PHE A 69 -7.19 2.34 -3.12
C PHE A 69 -5.86 2.86 -2.58
N VAL A 70 -5.25 2.12 -1.65
CA VAL A 70 -4.01 2.52 -0.98
C VAL A 70 -2.88 1.57 -1.37
N PHE A 71 -1.77 2.12 -1.83
CA PHE A 71 -0.57 1.39 -2.20
C PHE A 71 0.57 1.79 -1.25
N VAL A 72 1.21 0.80 -0.63
CA VAL A 72 2.29 1.04 0.34
C VAL A 72 3.31 -0.09 0.27
N HIS A 73 4.62 0.18 0.34
CA HIS A 73 5.59 -0.88 0.02
C HIS A 73 5.70 -1.95 1.11
N TYR A 74 6.13 -1.59 2.33
CA TYR A 74 6.12 -2.58 3.43
C TYR A 74 4.69 -2.95 3.81
N PRO A 75 4.37 -4.24 4.00
CA PRO A 75 3.06 -4.67 4.46
C PRO A 75 2.77 -4.10 5.85
N LEU A 76 1.49 -3.94 6.19
CA LEU A 76 1.04 -3.27 7.41
C LEU A 76 1.62 -3.87 8.70
N ILE A 77 1.89 -5.18 8.73
CA ILE A 77 2.59 -5.87 9.83
C ILE A 77 4.02 -5.36 10.07
N GLN A 78 4.66 -4.76 9.06
CA GLN A 78 6.00 -4.17 9.12
C GLN A 78 5.97 -2.65 9.20
N ASN A 79 4.82 -2.03 9.48
CA ASN A 79 4.76 -0.60 9.74
C ASN A 79 4.61 -0.38 11.25
N LYS A 80 5.18 0.70 11.77
CA LYS A 80 4.84 1.15 13.13
C LYS A 80 3.36 1.51 13.13
N ALA A 81 2.57 0.90 14.02
CA ALA A 81 1.12 1.07 14.00
C ALA A 81 0.73 2.54 14.27
N THR A 82 1.32 3.13 15.31
CA THR A 82 1.25 4.56 15.64
C THR A 82 2.64 5.19 15.56
N GLU A 83 2.73 6.35 14.94
CA GLU A 83 3.97 7.13 14.85
C GLU A 83 4.00 8.26 15.86
N PHE A 84 2.83 8.84 16.18
CA PHE A 84 2.67 9.99 17.07
C PHE A 84 1.51 9.74 18.04
N ALA A 85 1.79 9.30 19.27
CA ALA A 85 0.78 8.90 20.26
C ALA A 85 -0.20 7.84 19.70
N ASP A 86 -1.47 8.19 19.50
CA ASP A 86 -2.54 7.36 18.92
C ASP A 86 -2.69 7.54 17.39
N TYR A 87 -1.86 8.39 16.78
CA TYR A 87 -1.87 8.71 15.35
C TYR A 87 -0.85 7.89 14.56
N GLY A 88 -1.28 7.35 13.43
CA GLY A 88 -0.42 6.58 12.51
C GLY A 88 -1.21 5.91 11.39
N LEU A 89 -0.53 5.14 10.55
CA LEU A 89 -1.16 4.51 9.39
C LEU A 89 -2.29 3.56 9.81
N GLN A 90 -2.06 2.64 10.75
CA GLN A 90 -3.08 1.65 11.11
C GLN A 90 -4.34 2.27 11.73
N PRO A 91 -4.26 3.22 12.69
CA PRO A 91 -5.43 3.96 13.15
C PRO A 91 -6.20 4.67 12.04
N LEU A 92 -5.51 5.30 11.07
CA LEU A 92 -6.15 5.94 9.92
C LEU A 92 -6.89 4.91 9.04
N LEU A 93 -6.28 3.76 8.78
CA LEU A 93 -6.93 2.69 8.01
C LEU A 93 -8.23 2.21 8.67
N VAL A 94 -8.22 2.05 10.01
CA VAL A 94 -9.42 1.67 10.78
C VAL A 94 -10.46 2.79 10.74
N LYS A 95 -10.07 4.04 11.02
CA LYS A 95 -10.96 5.21 11.03
C LYS A 95 -11.70 5.40 9.70
N TYR A 96 -11.03 5.12 8.57
CA TYR A 96 -11.56 5.31 7.23
C TYR A 96 -11.86 4.00 6.49
N GLN A 97 -12.09 2.90 7.22
CA GLN A 97 -12.26 1.56 6.62
C GLN A 97 -13.41 1.47 5.61
N GLU A 98 -14.47 2.26 5.77
CA GLU A 98 -15.61 2.32 4.85
C GLU A 98 -15.30 3.10 3.56
N THR A 99 -14.28 3.98 3.60
CA THR A 99 -13.82 4.75 2.43
C THR A 99 -12.79 3.95 1.63
N ILE A 100 -11.92 3.22 2.33
CA ILE A 100 -10.80 2.50 1.73
C ILE A 100 -11.29 1.16 1.17
N GLN A 101 -11.19 1.01 -0.15
CA GLN A 101 -11.63 -0.18 -0.87
C GLN A 101 -10.67 -1.35 -0.71
N LEU A 102 -9.36 -1.05 -0.71
CA LEU A 102 -8.29 -2.04 -0.68
C LEU A 102 -6.95 -1.39 -0.32
N VAL A 103 -6.13 -2.10 0.44
CA VAL A 103 -4.71 -1.82 0.63
C VAL A 103 -3.88 -2.87 -0.09
N VAL A 104 -2.93 -2.42 -0.91
CA VAL A 104 -1.99 -3.27 -1.65
C VAL A 104 -0.57 -2.95 -1.20
N SER A 105 0.20 -4.00 -0.94
CA SER A 105 1.61 -3.87 -0.57
C SER A 105 2.50 -4.92 -1.23
N GLY A 106 3.81 -4.85 -0.99
CA GLY A 106 4.79 -5.77 -1.55
C GLY A 106 5.81 -6.22 -0.50
N HIS A 107 7.10 -6.09 -0.83
CA HIS A 107 8.25 -6.37 0.02
C HIS A 107 8.49 -7.85 0.39
N ARG A 108 7.45 -8.61 0.77
CA ARG A 108 7.59 -10.04 1.13
C ARG A 108 7.84 -10.95 -0.06
N HIS A 109 7.64 -10.43 -1.27
CA HIS A 109 7.75 -11.16 -2.54
C HIS A 109 6.88 -12.42 -2.60
N LYS A 110 5.82 -12.48 -1.80
CA LYS A 110 4.87 -13.59 -1.71
C LYS A 110 3.45 -13.05 -1.79
N TRP A 111 2.55 -13.84 -2.34
CA TRP A 111 1.12 -13.61 -2.25
C TRP A 111 0.67 -13.81 -0.81
N ILE A 112 0.14 -12.78 -0.17
CA ILE A 112 -0.39 -12.89 1.19
C ILE A 112 -1.73 -12.16 1.25
N ASP A 113 -2.73 -12.84 1.80
CA ASP A 113 -4.00 -12.25 2.17
C ASP A 113 -4.01 -12.04 3.69
N TYR A 114 -3.95 -10.78 4.12
CA TYR A 114 -4.09 -10.41 5.53
C TYR A 114 -5.56 -10.18 5.92
N GLY A 115 -6.50 -10.40 4.99
CA GLY A 115 -7.91 -10.12 5.18
C GLY A 115 -8.12 -8.69 5.64
N ARG A 116 -8.90 -8.54 6.71
CA ARG A 116 -9.26 -7.25 7.33
C ARG A 116 -8.59 -7.01 8.69
N ILE A 117 -7.46 -7.68 8.97
CA ILE A 117 -6.75 -7.56 10.25
C ILE A 117 -6.42 -6.10 10.61
N TYR A 118 -6.20 -5.25 9.60
CA TYR A 118 -5.85 -3.84 9.75
C TYR A 118 -6.97 -2.86 9.32
N GLY A 119 -8.23 -3.33 9.32
CA GLY A 119 -9.40 -2.58 8.87
C GLY A 119 -9.81 -2.96 7.43
N PRO A 120 -9.34 -2.25 6.39
CA PRO A 120 -9.66 -2.61 5.00
C PRO A 120 -9.05 -3.95 4.58
N GLN A 121 -9.54 -4.51 3.47
CA GLN A 121 -8.91 -5.67 2.83
C GLN A 121 -7.44 -5.34 2.49
N HIS A 122 -6.51 -6.22 2.87
CA HIS A 122 -5.07 -6.01 2.66
C HIS A 122 -4.41 -7.20 1.96
N TYR A 123 -3.87 -6.94 0.77
CA TYR A 123 -3.07 -7.92 0.04
C TYR A 123 -1.60 -7.53 -0.05
N VAL A 124 -0.73 -8.55 0.02
CA VAL A 124 0.67 -8.45 -0.40
C VAL A 124 0.82 -9.13 -1.75
N MET A 125 1.38 -8.40 -2.71
CA MET A 125 1.68 -8.91 -4.04
C MET A 125 3.00 -9.69 -4.03
N ALA A 126 3.04 -10.82 -4.72
CA ALA A 126 4.29 -11.49 -5.04
C ALA A 126 5.14 -10.65 -6.01
N ALA A 127 6.39 -11.04 -6.20
CA ALA A 127 7.34 -10.28 -7.01
C ALA A 127 7.64 -10.96 -8.34
N THR A 128 7.61 -10.16 -9.40
CA THR A 128 7.93 -10.59 -10.78
C THR A 128 9.33 -11.16 -10.95
N ARG A 129 10.24 -10.88 -10.01
CA ARG A 129 11.61 -11.43 -10.01
C ARG A 129 11.66 -12.96 -9.82
N TYR A 130 10.62 -13.57 -9.25
CA TYR A 130 10.55 -15.02 -9.01
C TYR A 130 9.56 -15.71 -9.94
N ASP A 131 8.51 -15.02 -10.37
CA ASP A 131 7.56 -15.49 -11.36
C ASP A 131 7.11 -14.31 -12.24
N PRO A 132 7.34 -14.31 -13.56
CA PRO A 132 6.93 -13.22 -14.43
C PRO A 132 5.40 -12.98 -14.45
N ASN A 133 4.60 -13.97 -14.03
CA ASN A 133 3.14 -13.86 -13.90
C ASN A 133 2.71 -13.33 -12.52
N ALA A 134 3.65 -12.92 -11.66
CA ALA A 134 3.36 -12.36 -10.35
C ALA A 134 2.89 -10.89 -10.43
N TYR A 135 1.72 -10.66 -11.01
CA TYR A 135 1.06 -9.36 -11.10
C TYR A 135 -0.46 -9.50 -10.94
N MET A 136 -1.13 -8.41 -10.58
CA MET A 136 -2.59 -8.34 -10.55
C MET A 136 -3.11 -7.27 -11.52
N LEU A 137 -4.17 -7.62 -12.24
CA LEU A 137 -4.92 -6.70 -13.11
C LEU A 137 -6.22 -6.34 -12.40
N MET A 138 -6.37 -5.09 -11.99
CA MET A 138 -7.55 -4.61 -11.28
C MET A 138 -8.50 -3.89 -12.23
N GLU A 139 -9.77 -4.30 -12.23
CA GLU A 139 -10.86 -3.59 -12.87
C GLU A 139 -11.65 -2.82 -11.80
N VAL A 140 -11.93 -1.54 -12.07
CA VAL A 140 -12.78 -0.69 -11.23
C VAL A 140 -13.95 -0.20 -12.07
N ASP A 141 -15.15 -0.68 -11.76
CA ASP A 141 -16.40 -0.22 -12.36
C ASP A 141 -16.99 0.90 -11.51
N THR A 142 -16.72 2.14 -11.92
CA THR A 142 -17.17 3.33 -11.22
C THR A 142 -18.67 3.57 -11.32
N LYS A 143 -19.38 2.93 -12.25
CA LYS A 143 -20.85 3.05 -12.39
C LYS A 143 -21.55 2.11 -11.43
N ARG A 144 -21.00 0.90 -11.24
CA ARG A 144 -21.54 -0.10 -10.31
C ARG A 144 -20.97 0.01 -8.90
N ALA A 145 -19.98 0.88 -8.71
CA ALA A 145 -19.23 1.03 -7.48
C ALA A 145 -18.57 -0.28 -7.01
N THR A 146 -18.03 -1.06 -7.97
CA THR A 146 -17.38 -2.34 -7.68
C THR A 146 -15.95 -2.37 -8.23
N TRP A 147 -15.16 -3.31 -7.71
CA TRP A 147 -13.84 -3.62 -8.25
C TRP A 147 -13.58 -5.12 -8.12
N ARG A 148 -12.67 -5.65 -8.94
CA ARG A 148 -12.21 -7.04 -8.88
C ARG A 148 -10.83 -7.19 -9.51
N PHE A 149 -10.15 -8.28 -9.19
CA PHE A 149 -8.96 -8.70 -9.92
C PHE A 149 -9.35 -9.62 -11.08
N LEU A 150 -8.96 -9.25 -12.30
CA LEU A 150 -9.29 -10.01 -13.52
C LEU A 150 -8.54 -11.34 -13.59
N ASN A 151 -7.37 -11.41 -12.96
CA ASN A 151 -6.49 -12.57 -12.97
C ASN A 151 -6.31 -13.17 -11.55
N GLU A 152 -7.29 -12.98 -10.65
CA GLU A 152 -7.23 -13.54 -9.29
C GLU A 152 -7.05 -15.06 -9.26
N SER A 153 -7.57 -15.75 -10.27
CA SER A 153 -7.44 -17.21 -10.41
C SER A 153 -6.00 -17.68 -10.58
N LEU A 154 -5.08 -16.77 -10.98
CA LEU A 154 -3.66 -17.05 -11.08
C LEU A 154 -2.93 -16.91 -9.75
N VAL A 155 -3.56 -16.39 -8.70
CA VAL A 155 -2.91 -16.21 -7.41
C VAL A 155 -2.80 -17.56 -6.70
N ASP A 156 -1.58 -17.88 -6.26
CA ASP A 156 -1.31 -18.99 -5.36
C ASP A 156 -0.91 -18.45 -3.98
N TRP A 157 -1.89 -18.32 -3.09
CA TRP A 157 -1.70 -17.68 -1.79
C TRP A 157 -0.61 -18.38 -0.96
N SER A 158 0.13 -17.57 -0.20
CA SER A 158 1.27 -17.98 0.62
C SER A 158 2.50 -18.47 -0.14
N THR A 159 2.55 -18.32 -1.47
CA THR A 159 3.71 -18.69 -2.30
C THR A 159 4.31 -17.48 -3.04
N HIS A 160 5.47 -17.68 -3.68
CA HIS A 160 6.08 -16.69 -4.58
C HIS A 160 5.54 -16.80 -6.01
N SER A 161 4.75 -17.84 -6.29
CA SER A 161 4.39 -18.26 -7.64
C SER A 161 2.94 -17.89 -7.95
N SER A 162 2.66 -17.67 -9.21
CA SER A 162 1.32 -17.70 -9.76
C SER A 162 1.03 -19.13 -10.23
N LYS A 163 -0.25 -19.52 -10.20
CA LYS A 163 -0.72 -20.75 -10.83
C LYS A 163 -0.49 -20.66 -12.34
N SER A 164 -0.19 -21.80 -12.98
CA SER A 164 -0.04 -21.84 -14.44
C SER A 164 -1.27 -21.24 -15.12
N TYR A 165 -1.04 -20.28 -16.02
CA TYR A 165 -2.09 -19.75 -16.87
C TYR A 165 -2.66 -20.88 -17.74
N ARG A 166 -3.91 -21.26 -17.52
CA ARG A 166 -4.66 -22.13 -18.43
C ARG A 166 -5.65 -21.25 -19.17
N ALA A 167 -5.44 -21.04 -20.47
CA ALA A 167 -6.46 -20.45 -21.32
C ALA A 167 -7.69 -21.38 -21.30
N ILE A 168 -8.85 -20.83 -20.93
CA ILE A 168 -10.15 -21.51 -20.98
C ILE A 168 -10.78 -21.21 -22.33
#